data_AF-A0A525JI78-F1
#
_entry.id   AF-A0A525JI78-F1
#
_cell.length_a   1.000
_cell.length_b   1.000
_cell.length_c   1.000
_cell.angle_alpha   90.00
_cell.angle_beta   90.00
_cell.angle_gamma   90.00
#
_symmetry.space_group_name_H-M   'P 1'
#
loop_
_entity.id
_entity.type
_entity.pdbx_description
1 polymer ?
#
loop_
_entity_poly.entity_id
_entity_poly.type
_entity_poly.pdbx_seq_one_letter_code
_entity_poly.pdbx_strand_id
1 'polypeptide(L)'
;MQDQTPSADPAAEPGPAIIPQFERPPASGGLGAPPAGTELDRRYETLPPAPVKDGYVDRFGGKLVLVLLDDKEHPSIRGGRSLWALERPLTYKPSNRGDTITVPAGAVTDLASIPRFAWSLLPPDGPWVKAAVVHDFLYRTEGTGVIWAGHEPGVTKQYDRSEADFVLRDGMQNRGVDVIRRNIIWAAVRLFGGWGWGH
;
A
#
# COMPACT_ATOMS: atom_id res chain seq x y z
N MET A 1 -23.92 -55.49 21.56
CA MET A 1 -24.71 -54.62 20.67
C MET A 1 -24.09 -53.24 20.83
N GLN A 2 -23.21 -52.88 19.90
CA GLN A 2 -22.24 -51.79 20.07
C GLN A 2 -22.87 -50.41 19.80
N ASP A 3 -22.39 -49.44 20.57
CA ASP A 3 -22.65 -47.99 20.52
C ASP A 3 -22.66 -47.40 19.11
N GLN A 4 -23.65 -46.54 18.83
CA GLN A 4 -23.66 -45.65 17.67
C GLN A 4 -23.28 -44.23 18.12
N THR A 5 -22.05 -43.83 17.82
CA THR A 5 -21.64 -42.43 17.79
C THR A 5 -21.91 -41.88 16.38
N PRO A 6 -22.52 -40.70 16.20
CA PRO A 6 -22.68 -40.12 14.87
C PRO A 6 -21.32 -39.59 14.36
N SER A 7 -20.93 -40.07 13.18
CA SER A 7 -19.74 -39.64 12.44
C SER A 7 -19.87 -38.17 12.04
N ALA A 8 -18.89 -37.36 12.43
CA ALA A 8 -18.73 -36.01 11.91
C ALA A 8 -18.35 -36.06 10.43
N ASP A 9 -18.98 -35.18 9.64
CA ASP A 9 -18.67 -34.90 8.25
C ASP A 9 -17.21 -34.38 8.13
N PRO A 10 -16.34 -34.94 7.28
CA PRO A 10 -15.05 -34.34 7.03
C PRO A 10 -15.25 -33.07 6.18
N ALA A 11 -14.99 -31.93 6.81
CA ALA A 11 -14.94 -30.63 6.17
C ALA A 11 -14.10 -30.70 4.88
N ALA A 12 -14.71 -30.28 3.76
CA ALA A 12 -14.02 -30.11 2.50
C ALA A 12 -12.85 -29.14 2.67
N GLU A 13 -11.64 -29.59 2.34
CA GLU A 13 -10.48 -28.70 2.27
C GLU A 13 -10.71 -27.64 1.19
N PRO A 14 -10.47 -26.34 1.47
CA PRO A 14 -10.49 -25.33 0.42
C PRO A 14 -9.32 -25.61 -0.53
N GLY A 15 -9.64 -25.90 -1.79
CA GLY A 15 -8.65 -26.11 -2.85
C GLY A 15 -7.69 -24.91 -2.99
N PRO A 16 -6.51 -25.12 -3.61
CA PRO A 16 -5.47 -24.11 -3.67
C PRO A 16 -6.00 -22.83 -4.32
N ALA A 17 -5.75 -21.68 -3.69
CA ALA A 17 -6.08 -20.37 -4.21
C ALA A 17 -5.47 -20.20 -5.60
N ILE A 18 -6.32 -20.09 -6.63
CA ILE A 18 -5.91 -19.77 -7.98
C ILE A 18 -5.40 -18.32 -7.95
N ILE A 19 -4.08 -18.15 -7.98
CA ILE A 19 -3.48 -16.85 -8.23
C ILE A 19 -3.68 -16.59 -9.73
N PRO A 20 -4.49 -15.59 -10.15
CA PRO A 20 -4.61 -15.27 -11.56
C PRO A 20 -3.25 -14.80 -12.05
N GLN A 21 -2.70 -15.53 -13.03
CA GLN A 21 -1.53 -15.11 -13.78
C GLN A 21 -1.94 -13.87 -14.59
N PHE A 22 -1.57 -12.68 -14.13
CA PHE A 22 -1.76 -11.46 -14.92
C PHE A 22 -0.85 -11.53 -16.14
N GLU A 23 -1.44 -11.66 -17.33
CA GLU A 23 -0.70 -11.46 -18.57
C GLU A 23 -0.05 -10.07 -18.56
N ARG A 24 1.21 -10.02 -18.98
CA ARG A 24 1.96 -8.77 -19.11
C ARG A 24 1.17 -7.83 -20.04
N PRO A 25 0.80 -6.61 -19.61
CA PRO A 25 0.04 -5.71 -20.47
C PRO A 25 0.85 -5.40 -21.74
N PRO A 26 0.19 -5.26 -22.91
CA PRO A 26 0.86 -4.90 -24.14
C PRO A 26 1.60 -3.57 -23.98
N ALA A 27 2.76 -3.45 -24.65
CA ALA A 27 3.57 -2.24 -24.64
C ALA A 27 2.72 -1.00 -24.92
N SER A 28 2.81 -0.05 -24.00
CA SER A 28 2.19 1.28 -23.99
C SER A 28 1.79 1.81 -25.37
N GLY A 29 0.54 1.60 -25.75
CA GLY A 29 -0.20 2.57 -26.56
C GLY A 29 -0.45 3.78 -25.68
N GLY A 30 0.14 4.92 -26.04
CA GLY A 30 0.09 6.13 -25.21
C GLY A 30 -1.35 6.44 -24.77
N LEU A 31 -1.55 6.59 -23.47
CA LEU A 31 -2.71 7.29 -22.95
C LEU A 31 -2.65 8.69 -23.55
N GLY A 32 -3.46 8.92 -24.59
CA GLY A 32 -3.67 10.25 -25.14
C GLY A 32 -4.01 11.19 -23.98
N ALA A 33 -3.45 12.39 -24.00
CA ALA A 33 -3.83 13.42 -23.05
C ALA A 33 -5.37 13.49 -23.01
N PRO A 34 -6.00 13.50 -21.82
CA PRO A 34 -7.44 13.61 -21.75
C PRO A 34 -7.88 14.88 -22.50
N PRO A 35 -8.97 14.82 -23.29
CA PRO A 35 -9.47 16.00 -23.98
C PRO A 35 -9.75 17.09 -22.96
N ALA A 36 -9.29 18.31 -23.25
CA ALA A 36 -9.45 19.44 -22.36
C ALA A 36 -10.94 19.66 -22.02
N GLY A 37 -11.27 19.52 -20.73
CA GLY A 37 -12.47 20.05 -20.10
C GLY A 37 -13.80 19.58 -20.67
N THR A 38 -14.22 18.35 -20.34
CA THR A 38 -15.66 18.07 -20.18
C THR A 38 -16.08 18.41 -18.75
N GLU A 39 -17.33 18.83 -18.59
CA GLU A 39 -17.94 19.43 -17.40
C GLU A 39 -17.80 18.63 -16.08
N LEU A 40 -17.30 17.39 -16.14
CA LEU A 40 -16.92 16.55 -15.00
C LEU A 40 -15.65 17.04 -14.25
N ASP A 41 -14.79 17.83 -14.89
CA ASP A 41 -13.51 18.29 -14.31
C ASP A 41 -13.68 19.36 -13.21
N ARG A 42 -14.85 19.99 -13.11
CA ARG A 42 -15.12 21.06 -12.12
C ARG A 42 -15.39 20.59 -10.69
N ARG A 43 -15.46 19.28 -10.42
CA ARG A 43 -15.68 18.75 -9.06
C ARG A 43 -14.41 18.40 -8.31
N TYR A 44 -13.29 18.28 -9.01
CA TYR A 44 -11.99 18.24 -8.38
C TYR A 44 -11.49 19.67 -8.37
N GLU A 45 -11.52 20.32 -7.21
CA GLU A 45 -10.64 21.46 -7.01
C GLU A 45 -9.24 20.93 -7.31
N THR A 46 -8.64 21.34 -8.43
CA THR A 46 -7.20 21.17 -8.62
C THR A 46 -6.59 21.87 -7.43
N LEU A 47 -6.17 21.09 -6.43
CA LEU A 47 -5.63 21.63 -5.20
C LEU A 47 -4.58 22.66 -5.58
N PRO A 48 -4.64 23.89 -5.04
CA PRO A 48 -3.62 24.88 -5.33
C PRO A 48 -2.26 24.23 -5.06
N PRO A 49 -1.27 24.43 -5.95
CA PRO A 49 0.04 23.84 -5.74
C PRO A 49 0.50 24.20 -4.33
N ALA A 50 0.80 23.17 -3.53
CA ALA A 50 1.26 23.39 -2.17
C ALA A 50 2.45 24.36 -2.23
N PRO A 51 2.52 25.39 -1.37
CA PRO A 51 3.64 26.31 -1.38
C PRO A 51 4.92 25.49 -1.23
N VAL A 52 5.75 25.52 -2.28
CA VAL A 52 7.04 24.84 -2.27
C VAL A 52 7.88 25.58 -1.26
N LYS A 53 8.02 25.02 -0.06
CA LYS A 53 8.96 25.54 0.94
C LYS A 53 10.36 25.45 0.34
N ASP A 54 11.15 26.50 0.45
CA ASP A 54 12.53 26.50 -0.04
C ASP A 54 13.29 25.27 0.48
N GLY A 55 13.97 24.57 -0.42
CA GLY A 55 14.67 23.32 -0.11
C GLY A 55 13.80 22.07 0.00
N TYR A 56 12.50 22.12 -0.35
CA TYR A 56 11.67 20.93 -0.47
C TYR A 56 12.15 20.02 -1.62
N VAL A 57 12.44 18.77 -1.30
CA VAL A 57 12.74 17.72 -2.27
C VAL A 57 11.66 16.67 -2.15
N ASP A 58 10.85 16.48 -3.19
CA ASP A 58 9.93 15.34 -3.26
C ASP A 58 10.79 14.08 -3.37
N ARG A 59 10.71 13.23 -2.35
CA ARG A 59 11.46 11.97 -2.31
C ARG A 59 10.67 10.80 -2.87
N PHE A 60 9.42 11.04 -3.31
CA PHE A 60 8.63 10.07 -4.04
C PHE A 60 8.83 10.21 -5.55
N GLY A 61 9.29 9.13 -6.18
CA GLY A 61 9.32 8.98 -7.63
C GLY A 61 8.00 8.40 -8.13
N GLY A 62 7.38 9.06 -9.11
CA GLY A 62 6.19 8.57 -9.79
C GLY A 62 4.85 9.06 -9.21
N LYS A 63 3.80 8.86 -10.02
CA LYS A 63 2.41 9.05 -9.60
C LYS A 63 1.93 7.78 -8.92
N LEU A 64 1.21 7.93 -7.82
CA LEU A 64 0.50 6.81 -7.23
C LEU A 64 -0.80 6.61 -8.02
N VAL A 65 -0.94 5.44 -8.64
CA VAL A 65 -2.15 5.03 -9.34
C VAL A 65 -2.53 3.66 -8.79
N LEU A 66 -3.74 3.57 -8.23
CA LEU A 66 -4.25 2.39 -7.57
C LEU A 66 -5.44 1.85 -8.36
N VAL A 67 -5.46 0.54 -8.53
CA VAL A 67 -6.58 -0.22 -9.10
C VAL A 67 -7.25 -0.95 -7.95
N LEU A 68 -8.57 -0.77 -7.81
CA LEU A 68 -9.36 -1.54 -6.85
C LEU A 68 -9.32 -3.01 -7.27
N LEU A 69 -8.96 -3.90 -6.35
CA LEU A 69 -9.12 -5.33 -6.58
C LEU A 69 -10.55 -5.68 -6.22
N ASP A 70 -11.38 -5.97 -7.21
CA ASP A 70 -12.77 -6.34 -7.05
C ASP A 70 -13.15 -7.56 -7.91
N ASP A 71 -14.26 -8.17 -7.53
CA ASP A 71 -15.09 -8.91 -8.45
C ASP A 71 -16.28 -8.04 -8.86
N LYS A 72 -17.10 -8.52 -9.79
CA LYS A 72 -18.28 -7.80 -10.30
C LYS A 72 -19.20 -7.26 -9.19
N GLU A 73 -19.21 -7.91 -8.03
CA GLU A 73 -20.17 -7.68 -6.96
C GLU A 73 -19.52 -7.04 -5.71
N HIS A 74 -18.24 -7.30 -5.44
CA HIS A 74 -17.57 -6.91 -4.20
C HIS A 74 -16.07 -6.63 -4.37
N PRO A 75 -15.50 -5.68 -3.60
CA PRO A 75 -14.06 -5.55 -3.48
C PRO A 75 -13.45 -6.75 -2.75
N SER A 76 -12.24 -7.15 -3.14
CA SER A 76 -11.40 -8.07 -2.37
C SER A 76 -11.05 -7.42 -1.02
N ILE A 77 -11.28 -8.15 0.08
CA ILE A 77 -11.12 -7.63 1.45
C ILE A 77 -10.01 -8.36 2.21
N ARG A 78 -9.22 -7.62 2.98
CA ARG A 78 -8.33 -8.15 4.04
C ARG A 78 -8.54 -7.36 5.33
N GLY A 79 -8.81 -8.03 6.44
CA GLY A 79 -9.00 -7.35 7.74
C GLY A 79 -10.14 -6.31 7.76
N GLY A 80 -11.15 -6.48 6.89
CA GLY A 80 -12.24 -5.50 6.73
C GLY A 80 -11.89 -4.27 5.89
N ARG A 81 -10.78 -4.30 5.14
CA ARG A 81 -10.34 -3.24 4.22
C ARG A 81 -10.27 -3.73 2.78
N SER A 82 -10.62 -2.87 1.84
CA SER A 82 -10.49 -3.15 0.41
C SER A 82 -9.02 -3.20 -0.01
N LEU A 83 -8.70 -4.17 -0.86
CA LEU A 83 -7.37 -4.34 -1.42
C LEU A 83 -7.23 -3.55 -2.72
N TRP A 84 -6.05 -2.97 -2.89
CA TRP A 84 -5.68 -2.20 -4.06
C TRP A 84 -4.36 -2.73 -4.61
N ALA A 85 -4.18 -2.65 -5.92
CA ALA A 85 -2.90 -2.92 -6.55
C ALA A 85 -2.33 -1.65 -7.19
N LEU A 86 -1.01 -1.50 -7.15
CA LEU A 86 -0.33 -0.43 -7.85
C LEU A 86 -0.38 -0.69 -9.36
N GLU A 87 -0.90 0.24 -10.14
CA GLU A 87 -0.82 0.17 -11.62
C GLU A 87 0.63 0.40 -12.09
N ARG A 88 1.38 1.24 -11.37
CA ARG A 88 2.73 1.68 -11.75
C ARG A 88 3.69 1.61 -10.56
N PRO A 89 5.00 1.42 -10.81
CA PRO A 89 5.97 1.44 -9.73
C PRO A 89 5.97 2.77 -8.99
N LEU A 90 6.11 2.71 -7.67
CA LEU A 90 6.28 3.86 -6.79
C LEU A 90 7.66 3.78 -6.14
N THR A 91 8.46 4.82 -6.32
CA THR A 91 9.80 4.89 -5.70
C THR A 91 9.78 5.84 -4.51
N TYR A 92 10.54 5.53 -3.47
CA TYR A 92 10.79 6.38 -2.32
C TYR A 92 12.26 6.34 -1.92
N LYS A 93 12.81 7.52 -1.58
CA LYS A 93 14.17 7.66 -1.05
C LYS A 93 14.10 8.14 0.41
N PRO A 94 14.41 7.30 1.41
CA PRO A 94 14.44 7.72 2.79
C PRO A 94 15.42 8.88 3.04
N SER A 95 15.11 9.75 4.00
CA SER A 95 15.87 10.99 4.24
C SER A 95 17.22 10.81 4.90
N ASN A 96 17.37 9.74 5.68
CA ASN A 96 18.53 9.50 6.53
C ASN A 96 19.60 8.65 5.84
N ARG A 97 19.35 8.20 4.61
CA ARG A 97 20.12 7.13 3.95
C ARG A 97 20.14 7.33 2.43
N GLY A 98 21.14 6.75 1.78
CA GLY A 98 21.28 6.73 0.32
C GLY A 98 20.55 5.55 -0.35
N ASP A 99 19.63 4.90 0.36
CA ASP A 99 18.87 3.76 -0.13
C ASP A 99 17.67 4.20 -1.00
N THR A 100 17.16 3.24 -1.76
CA THR A 100 15.98 3.45 -2.61
C THR A 100 15.04 2.27 -2.44
N ILE A 101 13.76 2.58 -2.27
CA ILE A 101 12.68 1.62 -2.19
C ILE A 101 11.81 1.81 -3.42
N THR A 102 11.60 0.76 -4.19
CA THR A 102 10.74 0.73 -5.36
C THR A 102 9.68 -0.33 -5.14
N VAL A 103 8.46 0.12 -4.89
CA VAL A 103 7.29 -0.74 -4.86
C VAL A 103 6.92 -1.04 -6.31
N PRO A 104 6.99 -2.30 -6.78
CA PRO A 104 6.69 -2.65 -8.15
C PRO A 104 5.20 -2.52 -8.47
N ALA A 105 4.87 -2.41 -9.75
CA ALA A 105 3.49 -2.55 -10.22
C ALA A 105 2.94 -3.94 -9.85
N GLY A 106 1.65 -4.02 -9.58
CA GLY A 106 0.97 -5.22 -9.08
C GLY A 106 1.12 -5.46 -7.57
N ALA A 107 1.98 -4.70 -6.87
CA ALA A 107 2.07 -4.78 -5.41
C ALA A 107 0.71 -4.46 -4.78
N VAL A 108 0.22 -5.36 -3.93
CA VAL A 108 -1.08 -5.22 -3.27
C VAL A 108 -0.93 -4.58 -1.90
N THR A 109 -1.73 -3.55 -1.65
CA THR A 109 -1.80 -2.73 -0.42
C THR A 109 -3.26 -2.68 0.04
N ASP A 110 -3.49 -2.72 1.36
CA ASP A 110 -4.80 -2.47 1.98
C ASP A 110 -4.95 -1.01 2.45
N LEU A 111 -4.03 -0.15 1.98
CA LEU A 111 -3.81 1.23 2.43
C LEU A 111 -3.47 1.32 3.91
N ALA A 112 -3.13 2.54 4.36
CA ALA A 112 -2.56 2.79 5.68
C ALA A 112 -3.20 1.92 6.75
N SER A 113 -2.36 1.14 7.44
CA SER A 113 -2.73 0.29 8.57
C SER A 113 -3.15 1.08 9.82
N ILE A 114 -3.90 2.17 9.61
CA ILE A 114 -4.61 2.96 10.60
C ILE A 114 -5.82 2.13 11.06
N PRO A 115 -5.91 1.79 12.35
CA PRO A 115 -7.07 1.08 12.89
C PRO A 115 -8.38 1.79 12.53
N ARG A 116 -9.44 1.02 12.23
CA ARG A 116 -10.74 1.60 11.81
C ARG A 116 -11.30 2.62 12.78
N PHE A 117 -11.05 2.48 14.08
CA PHE A 117 -11.49 3.45 15.09
C PHE A 117 -10.84 4.83 14.92
N ALA A 118 -9.67 4.91 14.28
CA ALA A 118 -8.96 6.16 14.03
C ALA A 118 -9.36 6.82 12.70
N TRP A 119 -10.23 6.20 11.88
CA TRP A 119 -10.68 6.75 10.60
C TRP A 119 -11.53 8.02 10.74
N SER A 120 -12.17 8.22 11.89
CA SER A 120 -12.89 9.47 12.20
C SER A 120 -11.96 10.68 12.31
N LEU A 121 -10.69 10.47 12.65
CA LEU A 121 -9.67 11.52 12.82
C LEU A 121 -8.67 11.54 11.66
N LEU A 122 -8.40 10.37 11.07
CA LEU A 122 -7.37 10.14 10.07
C LEU A 122 -7.98 9.23 8.98
N PRO A 123 -8.60 9.81 7.95
CA PRO A 123 -9.18 9.02 6.87
C PRO A 123 -8.10 8.12 6.22
N PRO A 124 -8.48 6.96 5.66
CA PRO A 124 -7.51 6.05 5.04
C PRO A 124 -6.80 6.71 3.85
N ASP A 125 -7.47 7.64 3.18
CA ASP A 125 -7.04 8.43 2.05
C ASP A 125 -6.63 9.85 2.49
N GLY A 126 -5.32 10.09 2.51
CA GLY A 126 -4.73 11.37 2.89
C GLY A 126 -3.36 11.60 2.27
N PRO A 127 -2.70 12.71 2.61
CA PRO A 127 -1.36 13.02 2.10
C PRO A 127 -0.31 11.92 2.42
N TRP A 128 -0.56 11.08 3.42
CA TRP A 128 0.28 9.95 3.84
C TRP A 128 0.17 8.68 2.98
N VAL A 129 -0.78 8.58 2.04
CA VAL A 129 -1.05 7.32 1.32
C VAL A 129 0.19 6.78 0.60
N LYS A 130 0.98 7.65 -0.07
CA LYS A 130 2.23 7.21 -0.70
C LYS A 130 3.20 6.56 0.31
N ALA A 131 3.30 7.12 1.52
CA ALA A 131 4.15 6.57 2.58
C ALA A 131 3.60 5.25 3.13
N ALA A 132 2.27 5.14 3.26
CA ALA A 132 1.60 3.92 3.66
C ALA A 132 1.85 2.77 2.67
N VAL A 133 1.73 3.02 1.37
CA VAL A 133 2.01 2.02 0.33
C VAL A 133 3.44 1.46 0.42
N VAL A 134 4.42 2.35 0.63
CA VAL A 134 5.82 1.94 0.80
C VAL A 134 6.01 1.13 2.09
N HIS A 135 5.35 1.54 3.18
CA HIS A 135 5.37 0.81 4.45
C HIS A 135 4.75 -0.59 4.32
N ASP A 136 3.56 -0.72 3.72
CA ASP A 136 2.88 -2.00 3.51
C ASP A 136 3.74 -2.95 2.66
N PHE A 137 4.44 -2.42 1.65
CA PHE A 137 5.37 -3.19 0.84
C PHE A 137 6.54 -3.74 1.66
N LEU A 138 7.19 -2.90 2.47
CA LEU A 138 8.26 -3.35 3.36
C LEU A 138 7.73 -4.37 4.37
N TYR A 139 6.52 -4.17 4.88
CA TYR A 139 5.91 -5.08 5.83
C TYR A 139 5.60 -6.45 5.24
N ARG A 140 4.94 -6.47 4.08
CA ARG A 140 4.57 -7.69 3.37
C ARG A 140 5.78 -8.52 2.95
N THR A 141 6.88 -7.87 2.65
CA THR A 141 8.13 -8.52 2.22
C THR A 141 9.10 -8.77 3.37
N GLU A 142 8.70 -8.46 4.61
CA GLU A 142 9.57 -8.51 5.80
C GLU A 142 10.91 -7.77 5.57
N GLY A 143 10.84 -6.68 4.83
CA GLY A 143 11.96 -5.81 4.47
C GLY A 143 12.93 -6.40 3.44
N THR A 144 12.66 -7.58 2.88
CA THR A 144 13.45 -8.16 1.78
C THR A 144 13.19 -7.46 0.45
N GLY A 145 12.03 -6.83 0.29
CA GLY A 145 11.59 -6.21 -0.95
C GLY A 145 11.27 -7.20 -2.09
N VAL A 146 11.23 -8.51 -1.81
CA VAL A 146 10.86 -9.54 -2.80
C VAL A 146 9.38 -9.87 -2.65
N ILE A 147 8.56 -9.57 -3.65
CA ILE A 147 7.11 -9.88 -3.61
C ILE A 147 6.79 -11.26 -4.20
N TRP A 148 7.52 -11.68 -5.23
CA TRP A 148 7.29 -12.91 -5.98
C TRP A 148 8.61 -13.66 -6.17
N ALA A 149 8.57 -14.99 -6.19
CA ALA A 149 9.75 -15.81 -6.44
C ALA A 149 10.38 -15.43 -7.80
N GLY A 150 11.69 -15.15 -7.80
CA GLY A 150 12.44 -14.77 -9.00
C GLY A 150 12.34 -13.29 -9.40
N HIS A 151 11.65 -12.45 -8.63
CA HIS A 151 11.64 -11.00 -8.86
C HIS A 151 12.75 -10.31 -8.06
N GLU A 152 13.47 -9.41 -8.73
CA GLU A 152 14.53 -8.61 -8.11
C GLU A 152 14.01 -7.82 -6.90
N PRO A 153 14.74 -7.77 -5.78
CA PRO A 153 14.33 -6.97 -4.64
C PRO A 153 14.03 -5.52 -5.03
N GLY A 154 12.87 -5.02 -4.63
CA GLY A 154 12.52 -3.60 -4.77
C GLY A 154 13.28 -2.69 -3.81
N VAL A 155 14.21 -3.21 -3.01
CA VAL A 155 14.96 -2.46 -2.00
C VAL A 155 16.45 -2.60 -2.24
N THR A 156 17.21 -1.53 -2.02
CA THR A 156 18.68 -1.57 -2.12
C THR A 156 19.37 -2.19 -0.90
N LYS A 157 18.61 -2.45 0.18
CA LYS A 157 19.08 -3.10 1.41
C LYS A 157 17.90 -3.82 2.07
N GLN A 158 18.19 -4.78 2.95
CA GLN A 158 17.18 -5.34 3.82
C GLN A 158 16.74 -4.33 4.88
N TYR A 159 15.45 -4.29 5.18
CA TYR A 159 14.87 -3.44 6.21
C TYR A 159 14.44 -4.27 7.41
N ASP A 160 14.68 -3.78 8.61
CA ASP A 160 13.98 -4.26 9.79
C ASP A 160 12.64 -3.53 9.99
N ARG A 161 11.81 -4.06 10.88
CA ARG A 161 10.50 -3.49 11.21
C ARG A 161 10.58 -2.02 11.65
N SER A 162 11.59 -1.67 12.45
CA SER A 162 11.74 -0.30 12.95
C SER A 162 12.16 0.67 11.84
N GLU A 163 12.93 0.20 10.88
CA GLU A 163 13.30 0.96 9.69
C GLU A 163 12.10 1.14 8.75
N ALA A 164 11.24 0.13 8.60
CA ALA A 164 9.97 0.27 7.88
C ALA A 164 9.07 1.32 8.56
N ASP A 165 8.90 1.26 9.88
CA ASP A 165 8.14 2.25 10.65
C ASP A 165 8.74 3.67 10.52
N PHE A 166 10.07 3.77 10.45
CA PHE A 166 10.75 5.03 10.17
C PHE A 166 10.40 5.55 8.77
N VAL A 167 10.43 4.70 7.74
CA VAL A 167 10.09 5.07 6.36
C VAL A 167 8.67 5.63 6.26
N LEU A 168 7.71 5.06 6.99
CA LEU A 168 6.36 5.61 7.08
C LEU A 168 6.36 7.05 7.64
N ARG A 169 7.04 7.25 8.78
CA ARG A 169 7.14 8.55 9.44
C ARG A 169 7.84 9.60 8.57
N ASP A 170 8.92 9.20 7.93
CA ASP A 170 9.73 10.03 7.06
C ASP A 170 8.98 10.41 5.78
N GLY A 171 8.28 9.45 5.16
CA GLY A 171 7.43 9.68 4.01
C GLY A 171 6.29 10.66 4.33
N MET A 172 5.65 10.51 5.49
CA MET A 172 4.65 11.48 5.97
C MET A 172 5.24 12.88 6.16
N GLN A 173 6.46 13.00 6.70
CA GLN A 173 7.16 14.28 6.80
C GLN A 173 7.38 14.90 5.41
N ASN A 174 7.85 14.09 4.46
CA ASN A 174 8.08 14.51 3.09
C ASN A 174 6.77 14.91 2.37
N ARG A 175 5.63 14.37 2.79
CA ARG A 175 4.32 14.77 2.26
C ARG A 175 3.70 15.97 2.98
N GLY A 176 4.41 16.58 3.93
CA GLY A 176 3.94 17.76 4.66
C GLY A 176 2.88 17.46 5.71
N VAL A 177 2.73 16.19 6.13
CA VAL A 177 1.83 15.81 7.22
C VAL A 177 2.31 16.47 8.51
N ASP A 178 1.39 17.09 9.25
CA ASP A 178 1.73 17.73 10.51
C ASP A 178 2.24 16.73 11.55
N VAL A 179 3.01 17.24 12.51
CA VAL A 179 3.72 16.43 13.50
C VAL A 179 2.75 15.62 14.36
N ILE A 180 1.57 16.15 14.66
CA ILE A 180 0.57 15.48 15.52
C ILE A 180 0.00 14.28 14.78
N ARG A 181 -0.57 14.48 13.57
CA ARG A 181 -1.13 13.38 12.77
C ARG A 181 -0.08 12.31 12.49
N ARG A 182 1.13 12.71 12.13
CA ARG A 182 2.25 11.80 11.88
C ARG A 182 2.60 10.94 13.11
N ASN A 183 2.65 11.54 14.30
CA ASN A 183 2.96 10.81 15.52
C ASN A 183 1.82 9.85 15.90
N ILE A 184 0.55 10.23 15.69
CA ILE A 184 -0.62 9.36 15.93
C ILE A 184 -0.57 8.15 14.99
N ILE A 185 -0.39 8.38 13.68
CA ILE A 185 -0.31 7.29 12.69
C ILE A 185 0.86 6.36 13.02
N TRP A 186 2.04 6.93 13.28
CA TRP A 186 3.23 6.15 13.61
C TRP A 186 3.03 5.31 14.88
N ALA A 187 2.44 5.89 15.95
CA ALA A 187 2.16 5.16 17.17
C ALA A 187 1.15 4.03 16.95
N ALA A 188 0.09 4.27 16.16
CA ALA A 188 -0.89 3.25 15.83
C ALA A 188 -0.25 2.06 15.10
N VAL A 189 0.59 2.31 14.10
CA VAL A 189 1.29 1.25 13.36
C VAL A 189 2.30 0.52 14.27
N ARG A 190 3.02 1.23 15.14
CA ARG A 190 3.97 0.63 16.08
C ARG A 190 3.27 -0.35 17.05
N LEU A 191 2.09 0.03 17.55
CA LEU A 191 1.33 -0.74 18.54
C LEU A 191 0.54 -1.89 17.92
N PHE A 192 -0.06 -1.69 16.74
CA PHE A 192 -1.00 -2.65 16.14
C PHE A 192 -0.45 -3.38 14.91
N GLY A 193 0.64 -2.89 14.30
CA GLY A 193 1.24 -3.49 13.11
C GLY A 193 2.13 -4.70 13.42
N GLY A 194 2.29 -5.13 14.67
CA GLY A 194 3.17 -6.25 15.02
C GLY A 194 2.76 -7.61 14.44
N TRP A 195 1.47 -7.80 14.13
CA TRP A 195 0.94 -9.08 13.66
C TRP A 195 1.28 -9.46 12.21
N GLY A 196 1.85 -8.54 11.43
CA GLY A 196 2.17 -8.79 10.01
C GLY A 196 3.66 -9.06 9.70
N TRP A 197 4.54 -9.06 10.71
CA TRP A 197 6.00 -9.18 10.52
C TRP A 197 6.55 -10.38 11.30
N GLY A 198 7.05 -11.41 10.60
CA GLY A 198 7.75 -12.56 11.20
C GLY A 198 6.86 -13.75 11.56
N HIS A 199 5.95 -14.17 10.67
CA HIS A 199 5.15 -15.38 10.81
C HIS A 199 5.35 -16.36 9.64
#